data_AF-A0A1T4NNN0-F1
#
_entry.id   AF-A0A1T4NNN0-F1
#
_cell.length_a   1.000
_cell.length_b   1.000
_cell.length_c   1.000
_cell.angle_alpha   90.00
_cell.angle_beta   90.00
_cell.angle_gamma   90.00
#
_symmetry.space_group_name_H-M   'P 1'
#
loop_
_entity.id
_entity.type
_entity.pdbx_description
1 polymer ?
#
loop_
_entity_poly.entity_id
_entity_poly.type
_entity_poly.pdbx_seq_one_letter_code
_entity_poly.pdbx_strand_id
1 'polypeptide(L)'
;MVEMRILVIDDADMSDSLNSLKRKLSRDKINLTSSVIHLNNRRYYNLDSKLDLSPIKEEVNQVKQQGRFDLIMVDYNYGEDCELNGLSIIQELRKIFHKTRIILYSGSRKDVIKYIIESSGILSEKDTIDYDEMVKHINNLMEMKIETFIQRNNFESEAIKVLKQNSCKDVKELLMDKLSLYPNLVVHDQGVRGIGGKSLKDVVEALGSDDQTQNWLDEILDEFIAYLTKIYE
;
A
#
# COMPACT_ATOMS: atom_id res chain seq x y z
N MET A 1 -5.49 18.02 -12.99
CA MET A 1 -5.83 16.59 -12.81
C MET A 1 -5.14 16.11 -11.54
N VAL A 2 -5.79 15.24 -10.78
CA VAL A 2 -5.19 14.64 -9.58
C VAL A 2 -4.40 13.41 -10.04
N GLU A 3 -3.11 13.39 -9.74
CA GLU A 3 -2.26 12.23 -10.03
C GLU A 3 -2.42 11.19 -8.93
N MET A 4 -2.74 9.96 -9.33
CA MET A 4 -2.86 8.82 -8.43
C MET A 4 -2.08 7.62 -8.95
N ARG A 5 -1.63 6.79 -8.04
CA ARG A 5 -0.88 5.58 -8.35
C ARG A 5 -1.40 4.39 -7.57
N ILE A 6 -1.61 3.27 -8.28
CA ILE A 6 -1.95 2.00 -7.66
C ILE A 6 -0.87 0.94 -7.86
N LEU A 7 -0.79 0.02 -6.91
CA LEU A 7 -0.07 -1.23 -7.02
C LEU A 7 -1.08 -2.37 -7.09
N VAL A 8 -0.93 -3.27 -8.07
CA VAL A 8 -1.72 -4.50 -8.16
C VAL A 8 -0.80 -5.71 -8.03
N ILE A 9 -1.20 -6.68 -7.20
CA ILE A 9 -0.53 -7.97 -7.07
C ILE A 9 -1.57 -9.04 -7.42
N ASP A 10 -1.31 -9.76 -8.51
CA ASP A 10 -2.22 -10.73 -9.15
C ASP A 10 -1.39 -11.74 -9.94
N ASP A 11 -1.88 -12.96 -10.11
CA ASP A 11 -1.29 -13.95 -11.02
C ASP A 11 -1.87 -13.85 -12.45
N ALA A 12 -3.07 -13.29 -12.59
CA ALA A 12 -3.73 -13.09 -13.88
C ALA A 12 -3.32 -11.78 -14.56
N ASP A 13 -3.66 -11.69 -15.86
CA ASP A 13 -3.55 -10.45 -16.61
C ASP A 13 -4.70 -9.49 -16.24
N MET A 14 -4.33 -8.32 -15.71
CA MET A 14 -5.26 -7.28 -15.27
C MET A 14 -5.30 -6.07 -16.22
N SER A 15 -4.70 -6.17 -17.40
CA SER A 15 -4.54 -5.05 -18.34
C SER A 15 -5.87 -4.40 -18.73
N ASP A 16 -6.88 -5.20 -19.08
CA ASP A 16 -8.19 -4.68 -19.49
C ASP A 16 -8.92 -3.97 -18.35
N SER A 17 -8.94 -4.58 -17.17
CA SER A 17 -9.53 -4.00 -15.95
C SER A 17 -8.84 -2.68 -15.57
N LEU A 18 -7.51 -2.62 -15.68
CA LEU A 18 -6.72 -1.41 -15.40
C LEU A 18 -6.96 -0.32 -16.45
N ASN A 19 -7.08 -0.67 -17.73
CA ASN A 19 -7.39 0.26 -18.80
C ASN A 19 -8.82 0.82 -18.67
N SER A 20 -9.78 -0.03 -18.30
CA SER A 20 -11.14 0.37 -17.95
C SER A 20 -11.15 1.34 -16.77
N LEU A 21 -10.44 1.01 -15.69
CA LEU A 21 -10.32 1.84 -14.49
C LEU A 21 -9.73 3.22 -14.80
N LYS A 22 -8.61 3.28 -15.54
CA LYS A 22 -7.97 4.53 -16.00
C LYS A 22 -8.94 5.40 -16.80
N ARG A 23 -9.65 4.81 -17.78
CA ARG A 23 -10.64 5.53 -18.58
C ARG A 23 -11.77 6.10 -17.73
N LYS A 24 -12.30 5.34 -16.78
CA LYS A 24 -13.38 5.80 -15.89
C LYS A 24 -12.92 6.97 -15.02
N LEU A 25 -11.76 6.86 -14.38
CA LEU A 25 -11.21 7.90 -13.50
C LEU A 25 -10.78 9.18 -14.24
N SER A 26 -10.36 9.06 -15.50
CA SER A 26 -10.00 10.24 -16.31
C SER A 26 -11.18 11.20 -16.49
N ARG A 27 -12.42 10.69 -16.54
CA ARG A 27 -13.65 11.50 -16.60
C ARG A 27 -13.86 12.34 -15.35
N ASP A 28 -13.30 11.89 -14.23
CA ASP A 28 -13.32 12.58 -12.94
C ASP A 28 -12.04 13.40 -12.69
N LYS A 29 -11.27 13.71 -13.75
CA LYS A 29 -10.00 14.46 -13.70
C LYS A 29 -8.92 13.79 -12.83
N ILE A 30 -8.98 12.47 -12.65
CA ILE A 30 -7.96 11.67 -11.99
C ILE A 30 -7.10 10.98 -13.05
N ASN A 31 -5.79 11.23 -13.05
CA ASN A 31 -4.84 10.49 -13.87
C ASN A 31 -4.31 9.31 -13.05
N LEU A 32 -4.55 8.10 -13.53
CA LEU A 32 -4.14 6.90 -12.82
C LEU A 32 -2.95 6.21 -13.47
N THR A 33 -1.87 6.06 -12.70
CA THR A 33 -0.73 5.20 -13.03
C THR A 33 -0.81 3.88 -12.26
N SER A 34 -0.34 2.79 -12.85
CA SER A 34 -0.46 1.44 -12.30
C SER A 34 0.88 0.71 -12.37
N SER A 35 1.34 0.18 -11.24
CA SER A 35 2.39 -0.82 -11.18
C SER A 35 1.75 -2.19 -10.92
N VAL A 36 2.20 -3.23 -11.61
CA VAL A 36 1.65 -4.58 -11.46
C VAL A 36 2.78 -5.56 -11.17
N ILE A 37 2.62 -6.36 -10.11
CA ILE A 37 3.47 -7.50 -9.79
C ILE A 37 2.70 -8.75 -10.23
N HIS A 38 3.06 -9.28 -11.39
CA HIS A 38 2.41 -10.45 -11.99
C HIS A 38 3.01 -11.74 -11.44
N LEU A 39 2.32 -12.39 -10.50
CA LEU A 39 2.84 -13.55 -9.77
C LEU A 39 2.98 -14.82 -10.61
N ASN A 40 2.58 -14.82 -11.88
CA ASN A 40 2.76 -15.96 -12.80
C ASN A 40 4.22 -16.25 -13.21
N ASN A 41 5.17 -15.40 -12.82
CA ASN A 41 6.59 -15.59 -13.14
C ASN A 41 7.25 -16.58 -12.18
N ARG A 42 8.02 -17.55 -12.71
CA ARG A 42 8.74 -18.56 -11.92
C ARG A 42 9.66 -17.98 -10.84
N ARG A 43 10.13 -16.73 -10.99
CA ARG A 43 10.96 -16.04 -9.99
C ARG A 43 10.31 -15.92 -8.61
N TYR A 44 8.98 -15.98 -8.52
CA TYR A 44 8.26 -15.92 -7.24
C TYR A 44 8.02 -17.29 -6.63
N TYR A 45 8.52 -18.35 -7.24
CA TYR A 45 8.33 -19.71 -6.76
C TYR A 45 9.68 -20.29 -6.35
N ASN A 46 9.68 -20.97 -5.21
CA ASN A 46 10.84 -21.69 -4.73
C ASN A 46 11.11 -22.97 -5.55
N LEU A 47 12.12 -23.75 -5.13
CA LEU A 47 12.49 -25.00 -5.80
C LEU A 47 11.34 -26.03 -5.81
N ASP A 48 10.48 -26.00 -4.79
CA ASP A 48 9.32 -26.88 -4.65
C ASP A 48 8.08 -26.39 -5.42
N SER A 49 8.23 -25.34 -6.25
CA SER A 49 7.11 -24.72 -6.98
C SER A 49 6.04 -24.10 -6.09
N LYS A 50 6.38 -23.77 -4.84
CA LYS A 50 5.52 -23.01 -3.94
C LYS A 50 5.86 -21.53 -4.03
N LEU A 51 4.85 -20.67 -3.93
CA LEU A 51 5.04 -19.23 -3.89
C LEU A 51 5.97 -18.85 -2.72
N ASP A 52 6.87 -17.90 -2.95
CA ASP A 52 7.86 -17.40 -1.99
C ASP A 52 7.65 -15.89 -1.78
N LEU A 53 7.48 -15.47 -0.53
CA LEU A 53 7.29 -14.06 -0.17
C LEU A 53 8.55 -13.22 -0.37
N SER A 54 9.73 -13.84 -0.34
CA SER A 54 11.02 -13.14 -0.41
C SER A 54 11.19 -12.34 -1.72
N PRO A 55 11.06 -12.94 -2.92
CA PRO A 55 11.14 -12.20 -4.18
C PRO A 55 9.99 -11.20 -4.35
N ILE A 56 8.80 -11.49 -3.81
CA ILE A 56 7.67 -10.55 -3.83
C ILE A 56 8.02 -9.29 -3.02
N LYS A 57 8.59 -9.47 -1.82
CA LYS A 57 9.02 -8.38 -0.94
C LYS A 57 10.12 -7.54 -1.57
N GLU A 58 11.08 -8.15 -2.24
CA GLU A 58 12.14 -7.44 -2.95
C GLU A 58 11.55 -6.52 -4.03
N GLU A 59 10.64 -7.05 -4.85
CA GLU A 59 10.01 -6.25 -5.90
C GLU A 59 9.08 -5.16 -5.36
N VAL A 60 8.33 -5.45 -4.29
CA VAL A 60 7.55 -4.43 -3.58
C VAL A 60 8.45 -3.27 -3.13
N ASN A 61 9.63 -3.57 -2.59
CA ASN A 61 10.59 -2.54 -2.20
C ASN A 61 11.13 -1.75 -3.39
N GLN A 62 11.35 -2.39 -4.54
CA GLN A 62 11.78 -1.72 -5.77
C GLN A 62 10.69 -0.79 -6.31
N VAL A 63 9.43 -1.24 -6.42
CA VAL A 63 8.34 -0.41 -6.96
C VAL A 63 7.96 0.73 -6.01
N LYS A 64 8.19 0.57 -4.70
CA LYS A 64 8.05 1.64 -3.70
C LYS A 64 9.00 2.81 -3.96
N GLN A 65 10.21 2.57 -4.50
CA GLN A 65 11.16 3.65 -4.81
C GLN A 65 10.67 4.59 -5.91
N GLN A 66 9.69 4.17 -6.71
CA GLN A 66 9.11 4.98 -7.78
C GLN A 66 8.07 5.99 -7.26
N GLY A 67 7.80 6.01 -5.94
CA GLY A 67 6.87 6.93 -5.28
C GLY A 67 5.75 6.25 -4.50
N ARG A 68 4.90 7.07 -3.89
CA ARG A 68 3.78 6.64 -3.05
C ARG A 68 2.67 5.99 -3.89
N PHE A 69 1.97 5.03 -3.28
CA PHE A 69 0.73 4.47 -3.81
C PHE A 69 -0.46 5.01 -3.01
N ASP A 70 -1.52 5.41 -3.71
CA ASP A 70 -2.79 5.84 -3.12
C ASP A 70 -3.68 4.62 -2.78
N LEU A 71 -3.48 3.50 -3.48
CA LEU A 71 -4.20 2.25 -3.26
C LEU A 71 -3.34 1.05 -3.68
N ILE A 72 -3.36 -0.01 -2.88
CA ILE A 72 -2.79 -1.32 -3.23
C ILE A 72 -3.94 -2.33 -3.33
N MET A 73 -3.89 -3.18 -4.35
CA MET A 73 -4.89 -4.21 -4.61
C MET A 73 -4.20 -5.55 -4.68
N VAL A 74 -4.72 -6.53 -3.92
CA VAL A 74 -4.11 -7.85 -3.78
C VAL A 74 -5.17 -8.91 -4.09
N ASP A 75 -4.87 -9.83 -5.01
CA ASP A 75 -5.74 -10.99 -5.23
C ASP A 75 -5.66 -11.93 -4.02
N TYR A 76 -6.74 -12.63 -3.70
CA TYR A 76 -6.75 -13.55 -2.58
C TYR A 76 -6.14 -14.90 -2.96
N ASN A 77 -6.37 -15.40 -4.18
CA ASN A 77 -6.03 -16.75 -4.60
C ASN A 77 -4.94 -16.76 -5.68
N TYR A 78 -3.96 -17.65 -5.55
CA TYR A 78 -2.83 -17.79 -6.50
C TYR A 78 -2.64 -19.24 -7.00
N GLY A 79 -3.73 -20.02 -6.99
CA GLY A 79 -3.75 -21.44 -7.39
C GLY A 79 -4.20 -22.39 -6.28
N GLU A 80 -4.65 -23.58 -6.69
CA GLU A 80 -4.91 -24.72 -5.80
C GLU A 80 -3.55 -25.23 -5.31
N ASP A 81 -3.37 -25.44 -3.99
CA ASP A 81 -2.12 -25.87 -3.32
C ASP A 81 -1.08 -24.78 -2.96
N CYS A 82 -1.42 -23.50 -3.08
CA CYS A 82 -0.58 -22.43 -2.49
C CYS A 82 -0.86 -22.29 -0.98
N GLU A 83 0.15 -22.59 -0.14
CA GLU A 83 0.12 -22.29 1.30
C GLU A 83 0.04 -20.77 1.58
N LEU A 84 0.48 -19.95 0.63
CA LEU A 84 0.40 -18.50 0.67
C LEU A 84 -0.83 -18.01 -0.10
N ASN A 85 -1.56 -17.09 0.52
CA ASN A 85 -2.68 -16.39 -0.11
C ASN A 85 -2.49 -14.87 0.03
N GLY A 86 -3.47 -14.11 -0.46
CA GLY A 86 -3.43 -12.64 -0.42
C GLY A 86 -3.23 -12.07 1.00
N LEU A 87 -3.69 -12.75 2.06
CA LEU A 87 -3.45 -12.27 3.43
C LEU A 87 -1.97 -12.31 3.81
N SER A 88 -1.26 -13.38 3.43
CA SER A 88 0.17 -13.53 3.70
C SER A 88 0.97 -12.40 3.04
N ILE A 89 0.58 -12.02 1.82
CA ILE A 89 1.17 -10.87 1.11
C ILE A 89 0.83 -9.56 1.81
N ILE A 90 -0.44 -9.34 2.18
CA ILE A 90 -0.87 -8.11 2.89
C ILE A 90 -0.13 -7.93 4.21
N GLN A 91 0.16 -9.01 4.94
CA GLN A 91 0.93 -8.96 6.17
C GLN A 91 2.33 -8.36 5.95
N GLU A 92 3.02 -8.75 4.88
CA GLU A 92 4.31 -8.14 4.51
C GLU A 92 4.14 -6.72 3.99
N LEU A 93 3.11 -6.45 3.18
CA LEU A 93 2.83 -5.10 2.68
C LEU A 93 2.60 -4.11 3.81
N ARG A 94 1.94 -4.51 4.91
CA ARG A 94 1.68 -3.64 6.06
C ARG A 94 2.93 -3.23 6.83
N LYS A 95 4.00 -4.02 6.75
CA LYS A 95 5.33 -3.65 7.27
C LYS A 95 6.02 -2.58 6.41
N ILE A 96 5.62 -2.45 5.14
CA ILE A 96 6.24 -1.56 4.15
C ILE A 96 5.40 -0.29 3.91
N PHE A 97 4.08 -0.45 3.93
CA PHE A 97 3.04 0.55 3.65
C PHE A 97 2.06 0.62 4.82
N HIS A 98 2.48 1.28 5.90
CA HIS A 98 1.72 1.33 7.15
C HIS A 98 0.33 1.96 7.02
N LYS A 99 0.17 2.94 6.11
CA LYS A 99 -1.04 3.77 5.98
C LYS A 99 -1.75 3.66 4.64
N THR A 100 -1.12 3.07 3.63
CA THR A 100 -1.73 2.96 2.29
C THR A 100 -2.98 2.09 2.34
N ARG A 101 -4.06 2.50 1.68
CA ARG A 101 -5.27 1.68 1.63
C ARG A 101 -5.02 0.39 0.86
N ILE A 102 -5.53 -0.72 1.36
CA ILE A 102 -5.39 -2.05 0.74
C ILE A 102 -6.77 -2.63 0.51
N ILE A 103 -7.02 -3.09 -0.71
CA ILE A 103 -8.20 -3.87 -1.07
C ILE A 103 -7.77 -5.31 -1.32
N LEU A 104 -8.45 -6.27 -0.69
CA LEU A 104 -8.33 -7.69 -1.01
C LEU A 104 -9.49 -8.09 -1.93
N TYR A 105 -9.20 -8.61 -3.11
CA TYR A 105 -10.23 -9.08 -4.05
C TYR A 105 -10.16 -10.59 -4.29
N SER A 106 -11.21 -11.15 -4.89
CA SER A 106 -11.46 -12.59 -5.04
C SER A 106 -11.57 -13.39 -3.74
N GLY A 107 -11.65 -12.72 -2.59
CA GLY A 107 -11.90 -13.33 -1.28
C GLY A 107 -13.00 -12.57 -0.56
N SER A 108 -14.15 -13.22 -0.32
CA SER A 108 -15.17 -12.59 0.52
C SER A 108 -14.72 -12.60 1.97
N ARG A 109 -15.14 -11.60 2.77
CA ARG A 109 -14.80 -11.55 4.20
C ARG A 109 -15.19 -12.85 4.93
N LYS A 110 -16.33 -13.45 4.54
CA LYS A 110 -16.80 -14.72 5.11
C LYS A 110 -15.84 -15.86 4.80
N ASP A 111 -15.39 -15.97 3.55
CA ASP A 111 -14.49 -17.06 3.13
C ASP A 111 -13.11 -16.91 3.77
N VAL A 112 -12.62 -15.67 3.91
CA VAL A 112 -11.37 -15.38 4.60
C VAL A 112 -11.44 -15.74 6.08
N ILE A 113 -12.52 -15.35 6.78
CA ILE A 113 -12.72 -15.71 8.20
C ILE A 113 -12.84 -17.23 8.34
N LYS A 114 -13.58 -17.89 7.44
CA LYS A 114 -13.72 -19.34 7.43
C LYS A 114 -12.36 -20.01 7.26
N TYR A 115 -11.55 -19.59 6.29
CA TYR A 115 -10.19 -20.09 6.09
C TYR A 115 -9.34 -19.95 7.36
N ILE A 116 -9.38 -18.78 8.03
CA ILE A 116 -8.66 -18.57 9.28
C ILE A 116 -9.09 -19.58 10.35
N ILE A 117 -10.39 -19.81 10.50
CA ILE A 117 -10.92 -20.76 11.49
C ILE A 117 -10.50 -22.21 11.17
N GLU A 118 -10.53 -22.60 9.89
CA GLU A 118 -10.19 -23.96 9.46
C GLU A 118 -8.69 -24.23 9.51
N SER A 119 -7.86 -23.25 9.14
CA SER A 119 -6.39 -23.38 9.04
C SER A 119 -5.67 -23.29 10.39
N SER A 120 -6.28 -22.70 11.40
CA SER A 120 -5.70 -22.55 12.74
C SER A 120 -5.85 -23.81 13.61
N GLY A 121 -6.39 -24.91 13.08
CA GLY A 121 -6.56 -26.14 13.85
C GLY A 121 -7.53 -26.00 15.04
N ILE A 122 -8.30 -24.90 15.09
CA ILE A 122 -9.31 -24.61 16.12
C ILE A 122 -10.33 -25.76 16.22
N LEU A 123 -10.57 -26.47 15.12
CA LEU A 123 -11.28 -27.74 15.10
C LEU A 123 -10.27 -28.88 15.31
N SER A 124 -9.72 -28.99 16.51
CA SER A 124 -8.92 -30.15 16.91
C SER A 124 -9.79 -31.41 16.91
N GLU A 125 -9.19 -32.60 16.75
CA GLU A 125 -9.84 -33.93 16.78
C GLU A 125 -10.68 -34.23 18.05
N LYS A 126 -10.79 -33.27 18.99
CA LYS A 126 -11.47 -33.36 20.28
C LYS A 126 -12.63 -32.37 20.48
N ASP A 127 -13.11 -31.69 19.43
CA ASP A 127 -14.24 -30.74 19.51
C ASP A 127 -14.03 -29.59 20.52
N THR A 128 -12.78 -29.25 20.85
CA THR A 128 -12.46 -28.10 21.71
C THR A 128 -11.83 -26.97 20.89
N ILE A 129 -12.56 -25.87 20.79
CA ILE A 129 -12.14 -24.60 20.19
C ILE A 129 -11.08 -23.95 21.08
N ASP A 130 -9.87 -23.74 20.56
CA ASP A 130 -8.88 -22.86 21.17
C ASP A 130 -9.24 -21.40 20.88
N TYR A 131 -9.91 -20.76 21.85
CA TYR A 131 -10.35 -19.38 21.74
C TYR A 131 -9.18 -18.38 21.74
N ASP A 132 -8.06 -18.69 22.39
CA ASP A 132 -6.92 -17.77 22.46
C ASP A 132 -6.20 -17.71 21.12
N GLU A 133 -6.04 -18.85 20.46
CA GLU A 133 -5.52 -18.94 19.10
C GLU A 133 -6.46 -18.25 18.10
N MET A 134 -7.77 -18.47 18.21
CA MET A 134 -8.79 -17.79 17.39
C MET A 134 -8.70 -16.27 17.51
N VAL A 135 -8.65 -15.74 18.74
CA VAL A 135 -8.55 -14.30 19.00
C VAL A 135 -7.26 -13.73 18.42
N LYS A 136 -6.14 -14.45 18.54
CA LYS A 136 -4.86 -14.04 17.93
C LYS A 136 -4.98 -13.89 16.41
N HIS A 137 -5.59 -14.85 15.73
CA HIS A 137 -5.77 -14.77 14.28
C HIS A 137 -6.72 -13.65 13.85
N ILE A 138 -7.80 -13.42 14.59
CA ILE A 138 -8.72 -12.31 14.33
C ILE A 138 -8.01 -10.96 14.54
N ASN A 139 -7.23 -10.82 15.62
CA ASN A 139 -6.46 -9.61 15.88
C ASN A 139 -5.46 -9.34 14.75
N ASN A 140 -4.75 -10.36 14.27
CA ASN A 140 -3.86 -10.23 13.11
C ASN A 140 -4.62 -9.73 11.87
N LEU A 141 -5.82 -10.26 11.59
CA LEU A 141 -6.64 -9.80 10.48
C LEU A 141 -7.07 -8.33 10.64
N MET A 142 -7.39 -7.90 11.86
CA MET A 142 -7.76 -6.51 12.16
C MET A 142 -6.57 -5.56 12.01
N GLU A 143 -5.37 -5.98 12.44
CA GLU A 143 -4.12 -5.23 12.28
C GLU A 143 -3.72 -5.04 10.82
N MET A 144 -4.12 -5.96 9.94
CA MET A 144 -3.93 -5.80 8.49
C MET A 144 -4.71 -4.64 7.89
N LYS A 145 -5.68 -4.02 8.60
CA LYS A 145 -6.43 -2.83 8.17
C LYS A 145 -6.82 -2.88 6.68
N ILE A 146 -7.44 -4.00 6.27
CA ILE A 146 -7.93 -4.18 4.90
C ILE A 146 -9.18 -3.32 4.74
N GLU A 147 -9.16 -2.40 3.77
CA GLU A 147 -10.23 -1.43 3.53
C GLU A 147 -11.54 -2.16 3.18
N THR A 148 -11.44 -3.17 2.31
CA THR A 148 -12.59 -3.94 1.86
C THR A 148 -12.19 -5.30 1.28
N PHE A 149 -13.14 -6.23 1.35
CA PHE A 149 -13.07 -7.59 0.84
C PHE A 149 -14.11 -7.71 -0.27
N ILE A 150 -13.67 -7.93 -1.50
CA ILE A 150 -14.56 -7.89 -2.67
C ILE A 150 -14.39 -9.12 -3.56
N GLN A 151 -15.45 -9.45 -4.28
CA GLN A 151 -15.35 -10.40 -5.37
C GLN A 151 -14.67 -9.74 -6.59
N ARG A 152 -14.01 -10.55 -7.43
CA ARG A 152 -13.23 -10.06 -8.59
C ARG A 152 -14.06 -9.21 -9.56
N ASN A 153 -15.34 -9.55 -9.76
CA ASN A 153 -16.27 -8.82 -10.61
C ASN A 153 -16.60 -7.38 -10.12
N ASN A 154 -16.44 -7.10 -8.83
CA ASN A 154 -16.75 -5.79 -8.22
C ASN A 154 -15.49 -4.93 -7.99
N PHE A 155 -14.33 -5.41 -8.46
CA PHE A 155 -13.03 -4.78 -8.31
C PHE A 155 -13.01 -3.31 -8.74
N GLU A 156 -13.48 -3.01 -9.96
CA GLU A 156 -13.34 -1.68 -10.54
C GLU A 156 -14.17 -0.63 -9.80
N SER A 157 -15.42 -0.97 -9.43
CA SER A 157 -16.32 -0.04 -8.75
C SER A 157 -15.78 0.37 -7.39
N GLU A 158 -15.23 -0.58 -6.63
CA GLU A 158 -14.73 -0.29 -5.29
C GLU A 158 -13.39 0.45 -5.36
N ALA A 159 -12.50 0.10 -6.30
CA ALA A 159 -11.28 0.86 -6.55
C ALA A 159 -11.59 2.34 -6.85
N ILE A 160 -12.57 2.60 -7.73
CA ILE A 160 -12.99 3.98 -8.05
C ILE A 160 -13.49 4.70 -6.81
N LYS A 161 -14.35 4.05 -6.01
CA LYS A 161 -14.90 4.65 -4.79
C LYS A 161 -13.80 5.02 -3.80
N VAL A 162 -12.85 4.12 -3.53
CA VAL A 162 -11.73 4.36 -2.61
C VAL A 162 -10.82 5.48 -3.13
N LEU A 163 -10.47 5.46 -4.42
CA LEU A 163 -9.63 6.49 -5.03
C LEU A 163 -10.33 7.86 -5.01
N LYS A 164 -11.64 7.94 -5.28
CA LYS A 164 -12.39 9.19 -5.22
C LYS A 164 -12.50 9.76 -3.81
N GLN A 165 -12.69 8.91 -2.80
CA GLN A 165 -12.67 9.35 -1.40
C GLN A 165 -11.32 9.97 -1.01
N ASN A 166 -10.23 9.54 -1.66
CA ASN A 166 -8.88 10.07 -1.46
C ASN A 166 -8.47 11.15 -2.49
N SER A 167 -9.43 11.72 -3.23
CA SER A 167 -9.13 12.71 -4.27
C SER A 167 -8.70 14.07 -3.74
N CYS A 168 -9.03 14.37 -2.49
CA CYS A 168 -8.50 15.53 -1.78
C CYS A 168 -7.35 15.05 -0.88
N LYS A 169 -6.12 15.20 -1.37
CA LYS A 169 -4.91 14.95 -0.58
C LYS A 169 -4.78 16.01 0.50
N ASP A 170 -4.39 15.60 1.70
CA ASP A 170 -4.04 16.58 2.73
C ASP A 170 -2.73 17.31 2.36
N VAL A 171 -2.42 18.40 3.07
CA VAL A 171 -1.24 19.23 2.79
C VAL A 171 0.06 18.41 2.88
N LYS A 172 0.11 17.46 3.82
CA LYS A 172 1.28 16.60 4.00
C LYS A 172 1.44 15.62 2.85
N GLU A 173 0.37 14.98 2.40
CA GLU A 173 0.37 14.10 1.24
C GLU A 173 0.77 14.86 -0.03
N LEU A 174 0.25 16.07 -0.22
CA LEU A 174 0.62 16.92 -1.34
C LEU A 174 2.10 17.29 -1.30
N LEU A 175 2.61 17.66 -0.12
CA LEU A 175 4.02 17.98 0.08
C LEU A 175 4.90 16.76 -0.24
N MET A 176 4.61 15.60 0.33
CA MET A 176 5.36 14.36 0.06
C MET A 176 5.40 14.02 -1.43
N ASP A 177 4.26 14.15 -2.13
CA ASP A 177 4.19 13.90 -3.57
C ASP A 177 5.07 14.89 -4.36
N LYS A 178 5.14 16.17 -3.96
CA LYS A 178 6.00 17.17 -4.61
C LYS A 178 7.48 16.93 -4.34
N LEU A 179 7.85 16.60 -3.10
CA LEU A 179 9.23 16.29 -2.73
C LEU A 179 9.74 15.03 -3.44
N SER A 180 8.88 14.03 -3.62
CA SER A 180 9.20 12.77 -4.30
C SER A 180 9.58 12.95 -5.78
N LEU A 181 9.27 14.09 -6.40
CA LEU A 181 9.69 14.40 -7.77
C LEU A 181 11.19 14.72 -7.89
N TYR A 182 11.82 15.08 -6.78
CA TYR A 182 13.21 15.52 -6.75
C TYR A 182 14.01 14.85 -5.61
N PRO A 183 14.02 13.50 -5.54
CA PRO A 183 14.48 12.76 -4.36
C PRO A 183 15.95 13.02 -4.00
N ASN A 184 16.76 13.42 -4.97
CA ASN A 184 18.21 13.63 -4.82
C ASN A 184 18.58 15.08 -4.45
N LEU A 185 17.63 16.02 -4.44
CA LEU A 185 17.90 17.37 -3.95
C LEU A 185 18.10 17.34 -2.44
N VAL A 186 18.93 18.24 -1.94
CA VAL A 186 19.32 18.33 -0.53
C VAL A 186 18.84 19.65 0.04
N VAL A 187 18.26 19.61 1.24
CA VAL A 187 17.85 20.82 1.96
C VAL A 187 19.11 21.55 2.42
N HIS A 188 19.28 22.79 1.97
CA HIS A 188 20.41 23.61 2.38
C HIS A 188 20.20 24.15 3.80
N ASP A 189 21.28 24.17 4.58
CA ASP A 189 21.32 24.34 6.03
C ASP A 189 21.04 25.79 6.52
N GLN A 190 20.33 26.60 5.73
CA GLN A 190 20.00 27.98 6.10
C GLN A 190 18.85 28.01 7.10
N GLY A 191 19.12 27.63 8.36
CA GLY A 191 18.19 27.86 9.48
C GLY A 191 17.30 26.67 9.87
N VAL A 192 17.29 25.60 9.07
CA VAL A 192 16.38 24.45 9.27
C VAL A 192 17.03 23.37 10.15
N ARG A 193 16.65 23.33 11.43
CA ARG A 193 17.35 22.54 12.48
C ARG A 193 17.11 21.03 12.41
N GLY A 194 16.01 20.57 11.81
CA GLY A 194 15.66 19.15 11.72
C GLY A 194 16.03 18.49 10.40
N ILE A 195 15.87 19.20 9.27
CA ILE A 195 16.04 18.65 7.91
C ILE A 195 17.28 19.16 7.16
N GLY A 196 18.06 20.07 7.73
CA GLY A 196 19.30 20.56 7.14
C GLY A 196 20.23 19.42 6.71
N GLY A 197 20.69 19.46 5.45
CA GLY A 197 21.58 18.44 4.87
C GLY A 197 20.92 17.11 4.51
N LYS A 198 19.61 16.94 4.74
CA LYS A 198 18.87 15.74 4.33
C LYS A 198 18.48 15.80 2.86
N SER A 199 18.44 14.63 2.21
CA SER A 199 17.86 14.53 0.87
C SER A 199 16.33 14.63 0.96
N LEU A 200 15.68 15.09 -0.11
CA LEU A 200 14.21 15.13 -0.15
C LEU A 200 13.59 13.74 -0.02
N LYS A 201 14.32 12.68 -0.42
CA LYS A 201 13.93 11.31 -0.13
C LYS A 201 13.84 11.03 1.38
N ASP A 202 14.88 11.39 2.14
CA ASP A 202 14.90 11.20 3.59
C ASP A 202 13.77 11.99 4.27
N VAL A 203 13.48 13.19 3.77
CA VAL A 203 12.36 14.02 4.24
C VAL A 203 11.01 13.33 3.99
N VAL A 204 10.78 12.77 2.81
CA VAL A 204 9.56 12.02 2.50
C VAL A 204 9.43 10.76 3.39
N GLU A 205 10.52 10.03 3.60
CA GLU A 205 10.51 8.83 4.46
C GLU A 205 10.16 9.18 5.92
N ALA A 206 10.69 10.29 6.44
CA ALA A 206 10.38 10.79 7.78
C ALA A 206 8.97 11.36 7.92
N LEU A 207 8.44 12.08 6.92
CA LEU A 207 7.03 12.52 6.91
C LEU A 207 6.03 11.35 6.81
N GLY A 208 6.51 10.18 6.38
CA GLY A 208 5.77 8.92 6.42
C GLY A 208 5.70 8.27 7.80
N SER A 209 6.59 8.64 8.73
CA SER A 209 6.68 8.09 10.09
C SER A 209 6.11 9.04 11.15
N ASP A 210 5.47 8.53 12.21
CA ASP A 210 4.73 9.38 13.15
C ASP A 210 5.63 10.21 14.10
N ASP A 211 6.87 9.76 14.35
CA ASP A 211 7.70 10.30 15.43
C ASP A 211 8.30 11.69 15.14
N GLN A 212 8.45 12.06 13.86
CA GLN A 212 9.09 13.33 13.46
C GLN A 212 8.24 14.17 12.49
N THR A 213 7.08 13.65 12.05
CA THR A 213 6.25 14.28 11.02
C THR A 213 5.87 15.71 11.35
N GLN A 214 5.39 15.99 12.57
CA GLN A 214 4.82 17.30 12.89
C GLN A 214 5.91 18.39 12.90
N ASN A 215 7.04 18.13 13.57
CA ASN A 215 8.14 19.09 13.65
C ASN A 215 8.71 19.40 12.27
N TRP A 216 8.89 18.39 11.42
CA TRP A 216 9.45 18.59 10.07
C TRP A 216 8.46 19.28 9.14
N LEU A 217 7.15 19.00 9.28
CA LEU A 217 6.12 19.70 8.53
C LEU A 217 6.08 21.18 8.89
N ASP A 218 6.15 21.51 10.18
CA ASP A 218 6.17 22.90 10.66
C ASP A 218 7.41 23.63 10.13
N GLU A 219 8.61 23.03 10.23
CA GLU A 219 9.85 23.61 9.69
C GLU A 219 9.77 23.87 8.17
N ILE A 220 9.22 22.94 7.40
CA ILE A 220 9.07 23.12 5.93
C ILE A 220 8.10 24.27 5.61
N LEU A 221 7.01 24.40 6.37
CA LEU A 221 6.03 25.46 6.17
C LEU A 221 6.60 26.83 6.55
N ASP A 222 7.36 26.91 7.65
CA ASP A 222 8.03 28.14 8.08
C ASP A 222 9.03 28.62 7.02
N GLU A 223 9.86 27.72 6.48
CA GLU A 223 10.80 28.06 5.40
C GLU A 223 10.09 28.47 4.11
N PHE A 224 8.98 27.81 3.77
CA PHE A 224 8.17 28.20 2.62
C PHE A 224 7.59 29.60 2.78
N ILE A 225 7.10 29.95 3.98
CA ILE A 225 6.61 31.30 4.29
C ILE A 225 7.76 32.30 4.19
N ALA A 226 8.92 32.01 4.79
CA ALA A 226 10.06 32.90 4.78
C ALA A 226 10.57 33.18 3.36
N TYR A 227 10.61 32.15 2.50
CA TYR A 227 10.93 32.28 1.08
C TYR A 227 9.92 33.18 0.34
N LEU A 228 8.61 32.96 0.55
CA LEU A 228 7.57 33.76 -0.11
C LEU A 228 7.55 35.23 0.36
N THR A 229 7.90 35.47 1.62
CA THR A 229 7.85 36.80 2.26
C THR A 229 9.18 37.54 2.22
N LYS A 230 10.23 36.90 1.68
CA LYS A 230 11.59 37.45 1.61
C LYS A 230 12.13 37.86 2.99
N ILE A 231 11.74 37.17 4.06
CA ILE A 231 12.21 37.46 5.42
C ILE A 231 13.74 37.31 5.56
N TYR A 232 14.34 36.48 4.70
CA TYR A 232 15.79 36.23 4.66
C TYR A 232 16.51 36.94 3.49
N GLU A 233 15.87 37.90 2.80
CA GLU A 233 16.55 38.87 1.91
C GLU A 233 16.89 40.16 2.67
#